data_AF-A0A9P8AU59-F1
#
_entry.id   AF-A0A9P8AU59-F1
#
_cell.length_a   1.000
_cell.length_b   1.000
_cell.length_c   1.000
_cell.angle_alpha   90.00
_cell.angle_beta   90.00
_cell.angle_gamma   90.00
#
_symmetry.space_group_name_H-M   'P 1'
#
loop_
_entity.id
_entity.type
_entity.pdbx_description
1 polymer ?
#
loop_
_entity_poly.entity_id
_entity_poly.type
_entity_poly.pdbx_seq_one_letter_code
_entity_poly.pdbx_strand_id
1 'polypeptide(L)'
;MHCLRGVLTPIRQRAFCFPVSRLLHSSTCWRSLSDHDRGRGLTNILADDNPPAVQVKRITNQGIQLVDGLVLPSACIFVEGQVFLWDVPQTLWQGWGKEHLEIFDLVSPRPEILLFGTGARLVQPPPFIQPYMSQLGIQMDTMDTKNACSTYNVLAEEGRRVAAALLPLSPHVWQKSFLPSK
;
A
#
# COMPACT_ATOMS: atom_id res chain seq x y z
N MET A 1 5.58 -75.07 28.91
CA MET A 1 4.34 -74.80 28.14
C MET A 1 4.76 -73.94 26.95
N HIS A 2 5.21 -74.57 25.84
CA HIS A 2 4.44 -74.77 24.59
C HIS A 2 3.82 -73.48 24.06
N CYS A 3 3.89 -73.06 22.79
CA CYS A 3 4.49 -73.52 21.52
C CYS A 3 4.11 -72.40 20.51
N LEU A 4 5.02 -71.75 19.78
CA LEU A 4 5.54 -72.09 18.44
C LEU A 4 4.80 -71.47 17.21
N ARG A 5 5.62 -71.09 16.21
CA ARG A 5 5.42 -70.92 14.74
C ARG A 5 5.19 -69.49 14.24
N GLY A 6 5.86 -69.00 13.19
CA GLY A 6 6.85 -69.54 12.24
C GLY A 6 7.33 -68.37 11.35
N VAL A 7 8.62 -68.17 11.08
CA VAL A 7 9.50 -68.82 10.06
C VAL A 7 9.13 -68.43 8.61
N LEU A 8 9.90 -67.52 8.00
CA LEU A 8 10.71 -67.73 6.77
C LEU A 8 11.31 -66.43 6.18
N THR A 9 12.63 -66.36 6.26
CA THR A 9 13.64 -65.57 5.51
C THR A 9 13.74 -66.04 4.04
N PRO A 10 14.79 -65.65 3.26
CA PRO A 10 15.32 -64.33 2.84
C PRO A 10 15.41 -64.27 1.29
N ILE A 11 16.04 -63.25 0.67
CA ILE A 11 16.94 -63.41 -0.50
C ILE A 11 17.62 -62.08 -0.86
N ARG A 12 18.83 -62.24 -1.39
CA ARG A 12 20.01 -61.37 -1.50
C ARG A 12 20.10 -60.66 -2.87
N GLN A 13 20.88 -59.57 -2.88
CA GLN A 13 21.81 -59.11 -3.94
C GLN A 13 21.28 -58.51 -5.26
N ARG A 14 21.68 -57.27 -5.57
CA ARG A 14 22.88 -56.95 -6.39
C ARG A 14 23.01 -55.42 -6.58
N ALA A 15 24.23 -54.92 -6.43
CA ALA A 15 24.64 -53.61 -6.92
C ALA A 15 24.86 -53.68 -8.44
N PHE A 16 24.50 -52.62 -9.18
CA PHE A 16 25.15 -52.25 -10.44
C PHE A 16 24.96 -50.74 -10.68
N CYS A 17 26.07 -50.10 -11.05
CA CYS A 17 26.19 -48.69 -11.39
C CYS A 17 26.21 -48.52 -12.94
N PHE A 18 26.10 -47.26 -13.38
CA PHE A 18 26.39 -46.65 -14.69
C PHE A 18 25.19 -46.10 -15.53
N PRO A 19 25.43 -45.01 -16.30
CA PRO A 19 24.55 -43.85 -16.42
C PRO A 19 23.98 -43.70 -17.84
N VAL A 20 22.96 -42.87 -18.03
CA VAL A 20 22.58 -42.40 -19.38
C VAL A 20 22.13 -40.95 -19.34
N SER A 21 22.93 -40.11 -19.99
CA SER A 21 22.65 -38.74 -20.38
C SER A 21 21.44 -38.67 -21.33
N ARG A 22 20.54 -37.70 -21.13
CA ARG A 22 19.64 -37.22 -22.20
C ARG A 22 19.92 -35.75 -22.49
N LEU A 23 20.56 -35.53 -23.64
CA LEU A 23 20.46 -34.30 -24.42
C LEU A 23 19.27 -34.44 -25.36
N LEU A 24 18.37 -33.44 -25.41
CA LEU A 24 17.58 -33.13 -26.60
C LEU A 24 17.43 -31.61 -26.73
N HIS A 25 17.82 -31.14 -27.92
CA HIS A 25 17.73 -29.79 -28.45
C HIS A 25 16.27 -29.34 -28.72
N SER A 26 16.03 -28.03 -28.66
CA SER A 26 15.15 -27.30 -29.58
C SER A 26 15.56 -25.81 -29.51
N SER A 27 16.36 -25.30 -30.44
CA SER A 27 16.02 -24.80 -31.78
C SER A 27 15.14 -23.53 -31.80
N THR A 28 15.85 -22.40 -31.84
CA THR A 28 15.73 -21.31 -32.83
C THR A 28 14.57 -20.29 -32.77
N CYS A 29 15.02 -19.03 -32.74
CA CYS A 29 14.51 -17.86 -33.46
C CYS A 29 13.17 -17.26 -33.05
N TRP A 30 13.24 -16.04 -32.49
CA TRP A 30 12.66 -14.88 -33.17
C TRP A 30 13.71 -13.77 -33.28
N ARG A 31 13.98 -13.38 -34.53
CA ARG A 31 14.91 -12.33 -34.95
C ARG A 31 14.21 -10.97 -34.92
N SER A 32 14.99 -9.97 -34.49
CA SER A 32 15.24 -8.67 -35.14
C SER A 32 14.02 -7.76 -35.39
N LEU A 33 13.82 -6.71 -34.59
CA LEU A 33 14.42 -5.36 -34.68
C LEU A 33 14.02 -4.59 -35.96
N SER A 34 13.34 -3.47 -35.78
CA SER A 34 13.78 -2.12 -36.21
C SER A 34 12.65 -1.11 -35.98
N ASP A 35 12.85 0.19 -35.70
CA ASP A 35 13.93 1.03 -35.18
C ASP A 35 13.30 2.46 -35.06
N HIS A 36 14.02 3.39 -34.43
CA HIS A 36 13.77 4.84 -34.28
C HIS A 36 12.96 5.34 -33.06
N ASP A 37 13.66 5.57 -31.95
CA ASP A 37 13.96 6.97 -31.59
C ASP A 37 15.30 7.06 -30.83
N ARG A 38 16.22 7.89 -31.34
CA ARG A 38 17.46 8.28 -30.67
C ARG A 38 17.18 9.51 -29.82
N GLY A 39 16.59 9.30 -28.64
CA GLY A 39 16.61 10.27 -27.55
C GLY A 39 17.92 10.19 -26.78
N ARG A 40 18.88 11.07 -27.07
CA ARG A 40 20.03 11.35 -26.21
C ARG A 40 19.53 11.94 -24.88
N GLY A 41 19.39 11.10 -23.88
CA GLY A 41 19.12 11.50 -22.50
C GLY A 41 19.23 10.24 -21.65
N LEU A 42 19.95 10.30 -20.54
CA LEU A 42 20.19 9.16 -19.67
C LEU A 42 18.86 8.44 -19.36
N THR A 43 18.74 7.17 -19.74
CA THR A 43 17.61 6.34 -19.33
C THR A 43 17.89 5.82 -17.94
N ASN A 44 17.16 6.32 -16.94
CA ASN A 44 17.25 5.78 -15.60
C ASN A 44 16.47 4.46 -15.56
N ILE A 45 17.17 3.33 -15.66
CA ILE A 45 16.60 1.98 -15.59
C ILE A 45 16.03 1.68 -14.19
N LEU A 46 16.36 2.52 -13.21
CA LEU A 46 15.89 2.48 -11.82
C LEU A 46 14.99 3.68 -11.47
N ALA A 47 14.59 4.51 -12.44
CA ALA A 47 13.49 5.44 -12.21
C ALA A 47 12.23 4.59 -12.22
N ASP A 48 11.91 4.02 -11.07
CA ASP A 48 10.50 3.93 -10.75
C ASP A 48 10.01 5.39 -10.81
N ASP A 49 9.07 5.70 -11.69
CA ASP A 49 8.52 7.06 -11.84
C ASP A 49 7.80 7.52 -10.55
N ASN A 50 7.74 6.66 -9.54
CA ASN A 50 7.16 6.87 -8.23
C ASN A 50 8.27 6.93 -7.15
N PRO A 51 8.57 8.10 -6.56
CA PRO A 51 9.42 8.16 -5.37
C PRO A 51 8.85 7.25 -4.25
N PRO A 52 9.70 6.66 -3.40
CA PRO A 52 9.22 5.75 -2.36
C PRO A 52 8.19 6.48 -1.48
N ALA A 53 7.00 5.90 -1.38
CA ALA A 53 5.90 6.52 -0.65
C ALA A 53 6.31 6.81 0.80
N VAL A 54 5.91 7.98 1.31
CA VAL A 54 6.17 8.34 2.70
C VAL A 54 5.46 7.36 3.63
N GLN A 55 6.24 6.58 4.38
CA GLN A 55 5.70 5.50 5.20
C GLN A 55 5.37 5.95 6.62
N VAL A 56 4.30 5.36 7.16
CA VAL A 56 3.92 5.52 8.57
C VAL A 56 4.66 4.49 9.42
N LYS A 57 5.40 4.94 10.43
CA LYS A 57 6.10 4.06 11.36
C LYS A 57 5.18 3.55 12.46
N ARG A 58 4.42 4.44 13.10
CA ARG A 58 3.54 4.11 14.23
C ARG A 58 2.51 5.20 14.49
N ILE A 59 1.36 4.82 15.05
CA ILE A 59 0.41 5.76 15.64
C ILE A 59 0.59 5.84 17.16
N THR A 60 0.59 7.05 17.68
CA THR A 60 0.67 7.37 19.11
C THR A 60 -0.43 8.37 19.49
N ASN A 61 -0.57 8.65 20.79
CA ASN A 61 -1.48 9.70 21.26
C ASN A 61 -1.02 11.11 20.88
N GLN A 62 0.26 11.29 20.55
CA GLN A 62 0.81 12.56 20.07
C GLN A 62 0.55 12.78 18.58
N GLY A 63 0.15 11.75 17.85
CA GLY A 63 -0.03 11.81 16.41
C GLY A 63 0.50 10.60 15.65
N ILE A 64 0.55 10.76 14.33
CA ILE A 64 1.03 9.76 13.38
C ILE A 64 2.53 10.01 13.17
N GLN A 65 3.36 9.04 13.54
CA GLN A 65 4.81 9.11 13.39
C GLN A 65 5.22 8.48 12.06
N LEU A 66 5.98 9.24 11.27
CA LEU A 66 6.58 8.79 10.02
C LEU A 66 7.92 8.08 10.26
N VAL A 67 8.43 7.40 9.22
CA VAL A 67 9.71 6.69 9.29
C VAL A 67 10.90 7.63 9.51
N ASP A 68 10.85 8.84 8.97
CA ASP A 68 11.87 9.89 9.14
C ASP A 68 11.90 10.49 10.57
N GLY A 69 10.93 10.15 11.41
CA GLY A 69 10.80 10.62 12.78
C GLY A 69 9.85 11.79 12.97
N LEU A 70 9.32 12.39 11.90
CA LEU A 70 8.31 13.46 12.01
C LEU A 70 7.02 12.91 12.63
N VAL A 71 6.42 13.69 13.52
CA VAL A 71 5.14 13.37 14.18
C VAL A 71 4.10 14.38 13.71
N LEU A 72 3.03 13.89 13.09
CA LEU A 72 1.90 14.67 12.61
C LEU A 72 0.78 14.63 13.67
N PRO A 73 0.55 15.73 14.42
CA PRO A 73 -0.40 15.75 15.53
C PRO A 73 -1.87 15.87 15.08
N SER A 74 -2.09 16.31 13.84
CA SER A 74 -3.41 16.60 13.28
C SER A 74 -3.77 15.62 12.18
N ALA A 75 -5.00 15.72 11.67
CA ALA A 75 -5.44 14.95 10.52
C ALA A 75 -4.54 15.23 9.31
N CYS A 76 -4.30 14.21 8.50
CA CYS A 76 -3.42 14.31 7.36
C CYS A 76 -3.84 13.38 6.21
N ILE A 77 -3.47 13.77 5.00
CA ILE A 77 -3.70 12.99 3.78
C ILE A 77 -2.34 12.60 3.20
N PHE A 78 -2.20 11.32 2.89
CA PHE A 78 -1.08 10.74 2.16
C PHE A 78 -1.54 10.47 0.74
N VAL A 79 -0.83 10.98 -0.26
CA VAL A 79 -1.15 10.78 -1.68
C VAL A 79 0.10 11.02 -2.53
N GLU A 80 0.39 10.14 -3.49
CA GLU A 80 1.55 10.25 -4.40
C GLU A 80 2.89 10.52 -3.69
N GLY A 81 3.12 9.82 -2.57
CA GLY A 81 4.32 9.98 -1.75
C GLY A 81 4.44 11.32 -1.03
N GLN A 82 3.40 12.15 -1.05
CA GLN A 82 3.34 13.42 -0.32
C GLN A 82 2.40 13.31 0.88
N VAL A 83 2.64 14.16 1.88
CA VAL A 83 1.79 14.25 3.07
C VAL A 83 1.32 15.69 3.27
N PHE A 84 0.01 15.85 3.37
CA PHE A 84 -0.65 17.13 3.57
C PHE A 84 -1.36 17.14 4.92
N LEU A 85 -1.27 18.26 5.63
CA LEU A 85 -2.16 18.50 6.77
C LEU A 85 -3.58 18.72 6.24
N TRP A 86 -4.53 18.08 6.91
CA TRP A 86 -5.91 18.05 6.49
C TRP A 86 -6.78 18.78 7.51
N ASP A 87 -7.37 19.88 7.07
CA ASP A 87 -8.26 20.68 7.90
C ASP A 87 -9.67 20.10 7.86
N VAL A 88 -10.10 19.51 8.98
CA VAL A 88 -11.39 18.82 9.11
C VAL A 88 -12.04 19.13 10.46
N PRO A 89 -13.37 18.94 10.57
CA PRO A 89 -14.06 19.06 11.83
C PRO A 89 -13.49 18.07 12.86
N GLN A 90 -13.26 18.54 14.08
CA GLN A 90 -12.73 17.71 15.18
C GLN A 90 -13.66 16.56 15.54
N THR A 91 -14.96 16.80 15.46
CA THR A 91 -15.97 15.79 15.74
C THR A 91 -16.22 14.99 14.48
N LEU A 92 -15.92 13.70 14.55
CA LEU A 92 -16.10 12.78 13.45
C LEU A 92 -17.54 12.83 12.92
N TRP A 93 -17.66 13.06 11.60
CA TRP A 93 -18.92 13.15 10.84
C TRP A 93 -19.88 14.28 11.22
N GLN A 94 -19.55 15.17 12.16
CA GLN A 94 -20.32 16.39 12.42
C GLN A 94 -19.67 17.59 11.73
N GLY A 95 -20.42 18.30 10.89
CA GLY A 95 -19.90 19.43 10.11
C GLY A 95 -19.07 19.04 8.89
N TRP A 96 -19.08 17.77 8.50
CA TRP A 96 -18.39 17.29 7.30
C TRP A 96 -19.23 17.60 6.07
N GLY A 97 -18.73 18.47 5.20
CA GLY A 97 -19.22 18.64 3.83
C GLY A 97 -18.21 18.15 2.77
N LYS A 98 -18.54 18.39 1.50
CA LYS A 98 -17.73 17.98 0.34
C LYS A 98 -16.39 18.70 0.29
N GLU A 99 -16.32 19.94 0.78
CA GLU A 99 -15.14 20.79 0.86
C GLU A 99 -13.95 20.12 1.54
N HIS A 100 -14.20 19.19 2.47
CA HIS A 100 -13.15 18.44 3.16
C HIS A 100 -12.54 17.33 2.29
N LEU A 101 -13.15 16.99 1.16
CA LEU A 101 -12.78 15.90 0.28
C LEU A 101 -12.39 16.37 -1.13
N GLU A 102 -12.57 17.67 -1.43
CA GLU A 102 -12.27 18.29 -2.73
C GLU A 102 -10.80 18.14 -3.16
N ILE A 103 -9.88 17.90 -2.23
CA ILE A 103 -8.48 17.63 -2.58
C ILE A 103 -8.36 16.43 -3.55
N PHE A 104 -9.24 15.44 -3.44
CA PHE A 104 -9.24 14.28 -4.34
C PHE A 104 -9.77 14.61 -5.75
N ASP A 105 -10.47 15.74 -5.93
CA ASP A 105 -10.83 16.26 -7.26
C ASP A 105 -9.61 16.86 -7.97
N LEU A 106 -8.72 17.48 -7.20
CA LEU A 106 -7.60 18.29 -7.66
C LEU A 106 -6.33 17.47 -7.91
N VAL A 107 -6.15 16.37 -7.17
CA VAL A 107 -4.97 15.51 -7.31
C VAL A 107 -4.99 14.75 -8.63
N SER A 108 -3.87 14.79 -9.35
CA SER A 108 -3.65 14.06 -10.59
C SER A 108 -2.25 13.43 -10.58
N PRO A 109 -2.10 12.12 -10.82
CA PRO A 109 -3.17 11.16 -11.11
C PRO A 109 -4.08 10.91 -9.90
N ARG A 110 -5.35 10.54 -10.15
CA ARG A 110 -6.28 10.20 -9.06
C ARG A 110 -5.89 8.85 -8.43
N PRO A 111 -5.98 8.72 -7.09
CA PRO A 111 -5.78 7.43 -6.44
C PRO A 111 -6.93 6.47 -6.82
N GLU A 112 -6.62 5.19 -6.95
CA GLU A 112 -7.63 4.15 -7.17
C GLU A 112 -8.31 3.76 -5.87
N ILE A 113 -7.54 3.79 -4.76
CA ILE A 113 -7.98 3.36 -3.43
C ILE A 113 -7.75 4.50 -2.45
N LEU A 114 -8.77 4.83 -1.67
CA LEU A 114 -8.67 5.72 -0.51
C LEU A 114 -8.93 4.95 0.77
N LEU A 115 -7.92 4.87 1.64
CA LEU A 115 -8.05 4.34 2.99
C LEU A 115 -8.44 5.47 3.94
N PHE A 116 -9.64 5.40 4.51
CA PHE A 116 -10.12 6.40 5.45
C PHE A 116 -9.95 5.90 6.90
N GLY A 117 -8.99 6.47 7.62
CA GLY A 117 -8.70 6.20 9.03
C GLY A 117 -9.51 7.09 9.96
N THR A 118 -10.49 6.51 10.67
CA THR A 118 -11.48 7.24 11.49
C THR A 118 -11.05 7.51 12.95
N GLY A 119 -9.78 7.30 13.28
CA GLY A 119 -9.23 7.45 14.61
C GLY A 119 -9.08 6.11 15.33
N ALA A 120 -9.43 6.08 16.62
CA ALA A 120 -9.25 4.91 17.48
C ALA A 120 -10.17 3.72 17.16
N ARG A 121 -11.29 3.97 16.47
CA ARG A 121 -12.28 2.94 16.11
C ARG A 121 -12.87 3.25 14.74
N LEU A 122 -13.25 2.19 14.02
CA LEU A 122 -14.00 2.30 12.79
C LEU A 122 -15.39 2.90 13.06
N VAL A 123 -15.72 4.01 12.39
CA VAL A 123 -17.08 4.57 12.36
C VAL A 123 -17.49 4.80 10.92
N GLN A 124 -18.64 4.25 10.53
CA GLN A 124 -19.13 4.33 9.15
C GLN A 124 -19.32 5.79 8.70
N PRO A 125 -18.93 6.13 7.46
CA PRO A 125 -19.08 7.48 6.94
C PRO A 125 -20.55 7.81 6.64
N PRO A 126 -20.92 9.10 6.64
CA PRO A 126 -22.18 9.56 6.12
C PRO A 126 -22.45 9.06 4.69
N PRO A 127 -23.71 8.81 4.31
CA PRO A 127 -24.07 8.18 3.05
C PRO A 127 -23.71 9.01 1.80
N PHE A 128 -23.32 10.28 1.95
CA PHE A 128 -22.90 11.12 0.83
C PHE A 128 -21.44 10.93 0.43
N ILE A 129 -20.57 10.46 1.35
CA ILE A 129 -19.12 10.41 1.12
C ILE A 129 -18.77 9.30 0.14
N GLN A 130 -19.28 8.09 0.34
CA GLN A 130 -18.98 6.95 -0.54
C GLN A 130 -19.40 7.19 -2.00
N PRO A 131 -20.63 7.66 -2.29
CA PRO A 131 -21.02 7.98 -3.67
C PRO A 131 -20.17 9.09 -4.28
N TYR A 132 -19.81 10.11 -3.50
CA TYR A 132 -18.97 11.20 -3.98
C TYR A 132 -17.57 10.69 -4.38
N MET A 133 -16.92 9.86 -3.56
CA MET A 133 -15.65 9.23 -3.92
C MET A 133 -15.77 8.30 -5.13
N SER A 134 -16.85 7.51 -5.20
CA SER A 134 -17.11 6.61 -6.33
C SER A 134 -17.31 7.36 -7.65
N GLN A 135 -17.93 8.54 -7.63
CA GLN A 135 -18.06 9.41 -8.81
C GLN A 135 -16.70 9.87 -9.35
N LEU A 136 -15.69 9.96 -8.49
CA LEU A 136 -14.31 10.28 -8.87
C LEU A 136 -13.51 9.06 -9.36
N GLY A 137 -14.13 7.88 -9.34
CA GLY A 137 -13.47 6.61 -9.65
C GLY A 137 -12.59 6.08 -8.52
N ILE A 138 -12.78 6.59 -7.29
CA ILE A 138 -11.98 6.23 -6.12
C ILE A 138 -12.76 5.23 -5.26
N GLN A 139 -12.19 4.06 -5.03
CA GLN A 139 -12.74 3.09 -4.09
C GLN A 139 -12.33 3.48 -2.66
N MET A 140 -13.30 3.82 -1.81
CA MET A 140 -13.03 4.21 -0.43
C MET A 140 -13.31 3.07 0.55
N ASP A 141 -12.30 2.70 1.34
CA ASP A 141 -12.41 1.73 2.44
C ASP A 141 -12.24 2.44 3.78
N THR A 142 -13.23 2.30 4.67
CA THR A 142 -13.21 2.94 6.00
C THR A 142 -12.70 1.96 7.06
N MET A 143 -11.78 2.41 7.90
CA MET A 143 -11.14 1.61 8.95
C MET A 143 -10.72 2.48 10.15
N ASP A 144 -10.28 1.87 11.25
CA ASP A 144 -9.53 2.60 12.26
C ASP A 144 -8.16 3.03 11.70
N THR A 145 -7.59 4.10 12.24
CA THR A 145 -6.37 4.71 11.67
C THR A 145 -5.18 3.75 11.74
N LYS A 146 -5.09 2.89 12.76
CA LYS A 146 -3.96 1.95 12.90
C LYS A 146 -3.94 0.95 11.76
N ASN A 147 -5.09 0.36 11.45
CA ASN A 147 -5.23 -0.55 10.32
C ASN A 147 -5.02 0.19 9.00
N ALA A 148 -5.55 1.41 8.85
CA ALA A 148 -5.32 2.26 7.68
C ALA A 148 -3.84 2.48 7.37
N CYS A 149 -3.04 2.79 8.38
CA CYS A 149 -1.60 3.02 8.20
C CYS A 149 -0.88 1.77 7.71
N SER A 150 -1.17 0.61 8.32
CA SER A 150 -0.55 -0.66 7.92
C SER A 150 -0.93 -1.03 6.48
N THR A 151 -2.21 -0.92 6.12
CA THR A 151 -2.68 -1.21 4.76
C THR A 151 -2.12 -0.21 3.75
N TYR A 152 -2.03 1.06 4.11
CA TYR A 152 -1.42 2.09 3.27
C TYR A 152 0.03 1.75 2.94
N ASN A 153 0.84 1.43 3.96
CA ASN A 153 2.25 1.10 3.75
C ASN A 153 2.42 -0.08 2.77
N VAL A 154 1.64 -1.15 2.95
CA VAL A 154 1.69 -2.34 2.08
C VAL A 154 1.31 -1.97 0.64
N LEU A 155 0.16 -1.31 0.44
CA LEU A 155 -0.30 -0.95 -0.91
C LEU A 155 0.63 0.05 -1.60
N ALA A 156 1.21 0.97 -0.83
CA ALA A 156 2.14 1.96 -1.36
C ALA A 156 3.50 1.32 -1.73
N GLU A 157 3.98 0.36 -0.93
CA GLU A 157 5.16 -0.46 -1.27
C GLU A 157 4.94 -1.34 -2.51
N GLU A 158 3.71 -1.80 -2.75
CA GLU A 158 3.33 -2.52 -3.97
C GLU A 158 3.24 -1.62 -5.22
N GLY A 159 3.44 -0.30 -5.07
CA GLY A 159 3.32 0.66 -6.17
C GLY A 159 1.87 0.89 -6.62
N ARG A 160 0.88 0.56 -5.78
CA ARG A 160 -0.53 0.86 -6.06
C ARG A 160 -0.77 2.35 -5.90
N ARG A 161 -1.67 2.92 -6.71
CA ARG A 161 -2.18 4.29 -6.52
C ARG A 161 -3.13 4.34 -5.33
N VAL A 162 -2.58 4.35 -4.13
CA VAL A 162 -3.31 4.41 -2.87
C VAL A 162 -3.13 5.78 -2.22
N ALA A 163 -4.23 6.32 -1.69
CA ALA A 163 -4.22 7.45 -0.78
C ALA A 163 -4.71 7.01 0.60
N ALA A 164 -4.31 7.74 1.65
CA ALA A 164 -4.82 7.55 2.99
C ALA A 164 -5.22 8.89 3.61
N ALA A 165 -6.47 9.00 4.06
CA ALA A 165 -6.97 10.13 4.84
C ALA A 165 -7.08 9.70 6.30
N LEU A 166 -6.19 10.21 7.16
CA LEU A 166 -5.96 9.66 8.50
C LEU A 166 -6.30 10.69 9.58
N LEU A 167 -7.19 10.31 10.49
CA LEU A 167 -7.47 11.07 11.70
C LEU A 167 -6.60 10.59 12.86
N PRO A 168 -6.03 11.50 13.67
CA PRO A 168 -5.25 11.11 14.85
C PRO A 168 -6.15 10.47 15.91
N LEU A 169 -5.55 9.71 16.83
CA LEU A 169 -6.30 9.09 17.94
C LEU A 169 -6.86 10.13 18.92
N SER A 170 -6.18 11.27 19.02
CA SER A 170 -6.56 12.42 19.84
C SER A 170 -6.57 13.63 18.91
N PRO A 171 -7.74 14.22 18.62
CA PRO A 171 -7.82 15.39 17.75
C PRO A 171 -7.08 16.57 18.39
N HIS A 172 -6.04 17.07 17.71
CA HIS A 172 -5.37 18.31 18.07
C HIS A 172 -5.57 19.34 16.95
N VAL A 173 -6.10 20.51 17.30
CA VAL A 173 -6.31 21.62 16.37
C VAL A 173 -4.96 22.19 15.99
N TRP A 174 -4.63 22.17 14.70
CA TRP A 174 -3.53 22.96 14.20
C TRP A 174 -3.98 24.43 14.09
N GLN A 175 -3.33 25.33 14.81
CA GLN A 175 -3.61 26.76 14.72
C GLN A 175 -3.01 27.32 13.42
N LYS A 176 -3.87 27.72 12.47
CA LYS A 176 -3.48 28.38 11.20
C LYS A 176 -2.82 29.76 11.36
N SER A 177 -2.55 30.21 12.59
CA SER A 177 -2.21 31.59 12.96
C SER A 177 -0.84 32.11 12.47
N PHE A 178 -0.11 31.36 11.64
CA PHE A 178 1.18 31.77 11.10
C PHE A 178 1.19 32.07 9.60
N LEU A 179 0.05 32.02 8.91
CA LEU A 179 -0.02 32.51 7.54
C LEU A 179 -0.26 34.03 7.55
N PRO A 180 0.68 34.87 7.11
CA PRO A 180 0.39 36.29 6.91
C PRO A 180 -0.76 36.39 5.92
N SER A 181 -1.84 37.05 6.34
CA SER A 181 -2.95 37.43 5.48
C SER A 181 -2.40 38.14 4.24
N LYS A 182 -2.62 37.56 3.05
CA LYS A 182 -2.44 38.27 1.78
C LYS A 182 -3.59 39.23 1.56
#